data_AF-A0A2V7CFZ5-F1
#
_entry.id   AF-A0A2V7CFZ5-F1
#
_cell.length_a   1.000
_cell.length_b   1.000
_cell.length_c   1.000
_cell.angle_alpha   90.00
_cell.angle_beta   90.00
_cell.angle_gamma   90.00
#
_symmetry.space_group_name_H-M   'P 1'
#
loop_
_entity.id
_entity.type
_entity.pdbx_description
1 polymer ?
#
loop_
_entity_poly.entity_id
_entity_poly.type
_entity_poly.pdbx_seq_one_letter_code
_entity_poly.pdbx_strand_id
1 'polypeptide(L)'
;MARASSDIRDLGTSPADRDLLRAFYTDLFIPAFADADERESLVNIQRYLELKAAGWYGANNYHIRVLLDGGRLVGGTIADYLAGPNTGVIEFLVVAPGQRERGLGRRLLDDVETALAEDARAAGAPGLRAVVAEMNDPFHGSFAPDSMDPFTRLLVWSRWGYSKLDFPYVQPALSAQQRPVASMLLAWKPASETGDAVAADIVKHVVHEYMRWAMRIEQPQHSAEFTGMARHLDGRAQVALLPLDHYAGYDRARPLVIREITAGDADLPAVRAIYEAHFRDGASAMEAAALGSEPAGASRRRDDHAYHLWALRPTPEAPVAGLASFFTLADTGFGGYIVLAPPLRGTGRLPLLLARIETQMVRDRFGASGWYIECGDAVLATFRRVGFYEVAIPYRQPPLRPGGPAPALHLLYKPFGRVYAPPALSGAALLASLRRIHRVVYAIDRPEGEAVYRDLAREIDGRAVVPLR
;
A
#
# COMPACT_ATOMS: atom_id res chain seq x y z
N MET A 1 -20.72 -5.17 38.05
CA MET A 1 -20.57 -6.16 36.96
C MET A 1 -19.13 -6.64 36.96
N ALA A 2 -18.88 -7.92 37.27
CA ALA A 2 -17.55 -8.50 37.11
C ALA A 2 -17.17 -8.43 35.63
N ARG A 3 -15.99 -7.84 35.31
CA ARG A 3 -15.42 -7.95 33.96
C ARG A 3 -15.26 -9.43 33.67
N ALA A 4 -15.95 -9.94 32.64
CA ALA A 4 -15.66 -11.27 32.13
C ALA A 4 -14.15 -11.32 31.81
N SER A 5 -13.46 -12.30 32.37
CA SER A 5 -12.02 -12.47 32.13
C SER A 5 -11.82 -12.93 30.70
N SER A 6 -11.14 -12.11 29.92
CA SER A 6 -10.66 -12.51 28.59
C SER A 6 -9.30 -13.21 28.73
N ASP A 7 -9.10 -14.35 28.08
CA ASP A 7 -7.93 -15.23 28.20
C ASP A 7 -7.28 -15.50 26.84
N ILE A 8 -5.97 -15.73 26.80
CA ILE A 8 -5.26 -16.09 25.57
C ILE A 8 -4.62 -17.47 25.74
N ARG A 9 -4.90 -18.36 24.80
CA ARG A 9 -4.47 -19.75 24.81
C ARG A 9 -3.60 -20.06 23.61
N ASP A 10 -2.39 -20.60 23.84
CA ASP A 10 -1.55 -21.18 22.79
C ASP A 10 -2.04 -22.61 22.50
N LEU A 11 -2.38 -22.90 21.25
CA LEU A 11 -2.98 -24.16 20.85
C LEU A 11 -1.93 -25.25 20.67
N GLY A 12 -2.22 -26.44 21.20
CA GLY A 12 -1.46 -27.66 20.97
C GLY A 12 -2.22 -28.70 20.14
N THR A 13 -1.87 -29.97 20.29
CA THR A 13 -2.46 -31.09 19.53
C THR A 13 -3.64 -31.77 20.23
N SER A 14 -4.08 -31.26 21.39
CA SER A 14 -5.19 -31.85 22.14
C SER A 14 -6.51 -31.77 21.34
N PRO A 15 -7.48 -32.68 21.56
CA PRO A 15 -8.77 -32.62 20.89
C PRO A 15 -9.48 -31.25 21.06
N ALA A 16 -9.44 -30.69 22.27
CA ALA A 16 -10.04 -29.38 22.56
C ALA A 16 -9.35 -28.23 21.80
N ASP A 17 -8.02 -28.28 21.66
CA ASP A 17 -7.29 -27.28 20.86
C ASP A 17 -7.60 -27.40 19.36
N ARG A 18 -7.75 -28.63 18.85
CA ARG A 18 -8.12 -28.86 17.45
C ARG A 18 -9.53 -28.35 17.13
N ASP A 19 -10.46 -28.46 18.08
CA ASP A 19 -11.81 -27.91 17.94
C ASP A 19 -11.78 -26.37 17.95
N LEU A 20 -11.01 -25.77 18.87
CA LEU A 20 -10.79 -24.31 18.89
C LEU A 20 -10.11 -23.81 17.61
N LEU A 21 -9.11 -24.54 17.10
CA LEU A 21 -8.44 -24.22 15.84
C LEU A 21 -9.43 -24.26 14.66
N ARG A 22 -10.31 -25.26 14.60
CA ARG A 22 -11.32 -25.35 13.53
C ARG A 22 -12.28 -24.16 13.57
N ALA A 23 -12.73 -23.77 14.76
CA ALA A 23 -13.55 -22.57 14.95
C ALA A 23 -12.80 -21.30 14.55
N PHE A 24 -11.55 -21.12 15.01
CA PHE A 24 -10.69 -20.01 14.61
C PHE A 24 -10.50 -19.92 13.10
N TYR A 25 -10.19 -21.04 12.47
CA TYR A 25 -9.98 -21.11 11.04
C TYR A 25 -11.23 -20.72 10.24
N THR A 26 -12.38 -21.25 10.65
CA THR A 26 -13.64 -21.09 9.90
C THR A 26 -14.27 -19.73 10.14
N ASP A 27 -14.31 -19.29 11.40
CA ASP A 27 -15.13 -18.15 11.82
C ASP A 27 -14.36 -16.82 11.77
N LEU A 28 -13.02 -16.86 11.88
CA LEU A 28 -12.18 -15.66 11.93
C LEU A 28 -11.12 -15.59 10.83
N PHE A 29 -10.39 -16.68 10.60
CA PHE A 29 -9.26 -16.68 9.66
C PHE A 29 -9.74 -16.56 8.20
N ILE A 30 -10.62 -17.46 7.74
CA ILE A 30 -11.13 -17.42 6.36
C ILE A 30 -11.79 -16.07 6.01
N PRO A 31 -12.67 -15.48 6.84
CA PRO A 31 -13.30 -14.21 6.51
C PRO A 31 -12.35 -13.02 6.53
N ALA A 32 -11.30 -13.07 7.36
CA ALA A 32 -10.33 -11.97 7.48
C ALA A 32 -9.31 -11.95 6.34
N PHE A 33 -8.96 -13.11 5.80
CA PHE A 33 -7.99 -13.29 4.72
C PHE A 33 -8.71 -13.93 3.54
N ALA A 34 -9.33 -13.12 2.67
CA ALA A 34 -10.22 -13.64 1.63
C ALA A 34 -9.46 -14.31 0.47
N ASP A 35 -8.24 -13.86 0.19
CA ASP A 35 -7.40 -14.43 -0.86
C ASP A 35 -6.98 -15.85 -0.47
N ALA A 36 -7.24 -16.80 -1.35
CA ALA A 36 -6.81 -18.18 -1.16
C ALA A 36 -5.31 -18.34 -1.37
N ASP A 37 -4.68 -17.51 -2.21
CA ASP A 37 -3.23 -17.54 -2.44
C ASP A 37 -2.44 -17.08 -1.19
N GLU A 38 -3.05 -16.25 -0.32
CA GLU A 38 -2.43 -15.72 0.91
C GLU A 38 -2.53 -16.63 2.14
N ARG A 39 -3.31 -17.72 2.08
CA ARG A 39 -3.69 -18.51 3.25
C ARG A 39 -3.10 -19.90 3.28
N GLU A 40 -2.75 -20.35 4.48
CA GLU A 40 -2.50 -21.76 4.74
C GLU A 40 -3.81 -22.54 4.96
N SER A 41 -3.83 -23.80 4.55
CA SER A 41 -4.94 -24.73 4.76
C SER A 41 -5.03 -25.21 6.21
N LEU A 42 -6.25 -25.48 6.70
CA LEU A 42 -6.45 -26.05 8.04
C LEU A 42 -5.67 -27.36 8.27
N VAL A 43 -5.58 -28.21 7.25
CA VAL A 43 -4.85 -29.48 7.32
C VAL A 43 -3.37 -29.25 7.58
N ASN A 44 -2.77 -28.28 6.89
CA ASN A 44 -1.36 -27.93 7.08
C ASN A 44 -1.13 -27.26 8.43
N ILE A 45 -1.99 -26.33 8.86
CA ILE A 45 -1.90 -25.72 10.19
C ILE A 45 -1.94 -26.80 11.29
N GLN A 46 -2.85 -27.77 11.18
CA GLN A 46 -2.90 -28.93 12.09
C GLN A 46 -1.61 -29.75 12.03
N ARG A 47 -1.09 -30.02 10.83
CA ARG A 47 0.18 -30.72 10.64
C ARG A 47 1.34 -29.97 11.29
N TYR A 48 1.36 -28.64 11.28
CA TYR A 48 2.42 -27.84 11.86
C TYR A 48 2.43 -27.92 13.39
N LEU A 49 1.26 -28.01 14.02
CA LEU A 49 1.16 -28.32 15.45
C LEU A 49 1.68 -29.72 15.78
N GLU A 50 1.45 -30.71 14.93
CA GLU A 50 2.02 -32.05 15.11
C GLU A 50 3.56 -32.04 14.99
N LEU A 51 4.10 -31.28 14.02
CA LEU A 51 5.55 -31.09 13.89
C LEU A 51 6.15 -30.41 15.13
N LYS A 52 5.46 -29.42 15.70
CA LYS A 52 5.84 -28.78 16.97
C LYS A 52 5.86 -29.79 18.10
N ALA A 53 4.80 -30.57 18.28
CA ALA A 53 4.72 -31.60 19.31
C ALA A 53 5.80 -32.69 19.17
N ALA A 54 6.22 -32.97 17.93
CA ALA A 54 7.30 -33.90 17.62
C ALA A 54 8.72 -33.31 17.75
N GLY A 55 8.86 -32.01 18.10
CA GLY A 55 10.15 -31.34 18.26
C GLY A 55 10.87 -31.00 16.95
N TRP A 56 10.16 -31.01 15.81
CA TRP A 56 10.76 -30.80 14.48
C TRP A 56 11.41 -29.41 14.31
N TYR A 57 10.89 -28.39 15.00
CA TYR A 57 11.39 -27.02 14.90
C TYR A 57 12.74 -26.79 15.59
N GLY A 58 13.19 -27.72 16.45
CA GLY A 58 14.43 -27.57 17.19
C GLY A 58 14.44 -26.31 18.06
N ALA A 59 15.34 -25.36 17.76
CA ALA A 59 15.41 -24.08 18.45
C ALA A 59 14.39 -23.04 17.95
N ASN A 60 13.73 -23.28 16.81
CA ASN A 60 12.62 -22.46 16.32
C ASN A 60 11.33 -22.82 17.06
N ASN A 61 10.29 -22.00 16.92
CA ASN A 61 8.97 -22.32 17.47
C ASN A 61 7.82 -21.83 16.57
N TYR A 62 6.64 -22.41 16.75
CA TYR A 62 5.41 -22.07 16.02
C TYR A 62 4.26 -21.89 17.02
N HIS A 63 3.48 -20.82 16.89
CA HIS A 63 2.41 -20.48 17.83
C HIS A 63 1.10 -20.21 17.11
N ILE A 64 0.02 -20.70 17.72
CA ILE A 64 -1.34 -20.30 17.36
C ILE A 64 -2.01 -19.87 18.64
N ARG A 65 -2.10 -18.56 18.85
CA ARG A 65 -2.63 -17.99 20.08
C ARG A 65 -4.02 -17.44 19.83
N VAL A 66 -5.02 -18.00 20.50
CA VAL A 66 -6.43 -17.60 20.37
C VAL A 66 -6.90 -16.82 21.58
N LEU A 67 -7.64 -15.74 21.34
CA LEU A 67 -8.20 -14.88 22.36
C LEU A 67 -9.67 -15.24 22.60
N LEU A 68 -9.98 -15.61 23.84
CA LEU A 68 -11.31 -15.91 24.33
C LEU A 68 -11.81 -14.76 25.23
N ASP A 69 -13.03 -14.28 25.02
CA ASP A 69 -13.71 -13.30 25.88
C ASP A 69 -15.01 -13.90 26.40
N GLY A 70 -15.06 -14.23 27.70
CA GLY A 70 -16.17 -14.98 28.29
C GLY A 70 -16.38 -16.35 27.64
N GLY A 71 -15.30 -17.04 27.26
CA GLY A 71 -15.33 -18.34 26.59
C GLY A 71 -15.63 -18.29 25.09
N ARG A 72 -15.97 -17.11 24.54
CA ARG A 72 -16.17 -16.93 23.10
C ARG A 72 -14.87 -16.57 22.40
N LEU A 73 -14.61 -17.17 21.25
CA LEU A 73 -13.50 -16.81 20.39
C LEU A 73 -13.73 -15.42 19.76
N VAL A 74 -12.78 -14.50 19.98
CA VAL A 74 -12.89 -13.10 19.52
C VAL A 74 -11.66 -12.59 18.77
N GLY A 75 -10.60 -13.39 18.69
CA GLY A 75 -9.41 -13.07 17.91
C GLY A 75 -8.38 -14.18 17.97
N GLY A 76 -7.31 -14.03 17.21
CA GLY A 76 -6.16 -14.91 17.27
C GLY A 76 -5.00 -14.44 16.41
N THR A 77 -3.85 -15.07 16.61
CA THR A 77 -2.63 -14.80 15.86
C THR A 77 -1.88 -16.11 15.58
N ILE A 78 -1.24 -16.18 14.42
CA ILE A 78 -0.29 -17.23 14.06
C ILE A 78 1.08 -16.57 13.92
N ALA A 79 2.08 -17.16 14.55
CA ALA A 79 3.44 -16.61 14.57
C ALA A 79 4.51 -17.69 14.70
N ASP A 80 5.72 -17.39 14.21
CA ASP A 80 6.90 -18.23 14.32
C ASP A 80 8.03 -17.49 15.03
N TYR A 81 8.84 -18.22 15.81
CA TYR A 81 10.16 -17.77 16.23
C TYR A 81 11.23 -18.43 15.38
N LEU A 82 12.09 -17.62 14.75
CA LEU A 82 13.20 -18.07 13.92
C LEU A 82 14.52 -17.87 14.68
N ALA A 83 15.11 -18.97 15.15
CA ALA A 83 16.31 -18.95 15.99
C ALA A 83 17.55 -18.43 15.25
N GLY A 84 17.72 -18.80 13.97
CA GLY A 84 18.85 -18.36 13.15
C GLY A 84 19.02 -16.84 13.12
N PRO A 85 17.99 -16.07 12.71
CA PRO A 85 18.00 -14.62 12.75
C PRO A 85 17.52 -14.03 14.09
N ASN A 86 17.22 -14.85 15.10
CA ASN A 86 16.65 -14.44 16.40
C ASN A 86 15.46 -13.47 16.25
N THR A 87 14.53 -13.80 15.37
CA THR A 87 13.46 -12.90 14.93
C THR A 87 12.13 -13.64 15.01
N GLY A 88 11.11 -12.97 15.56
CA GLY A 88 9.74 -13.45 15.51
C GLY A 88 9.05 -13.01 14.23
N VAL A 89 8.11 -13.79 13.72
CA VAL A 89 7.31 -13.46 12.53
C VAL A 89 5.84 -13.64 12.86
N ILE A 90 5.04 -12.60 12.65
CA ILE A 90 3.58 -12.66 12.72
C ILE A 90 3.07 -12.84 11.30
N GLU A 91 2.48 -14.00 11.03
CA GLU A 91 1.89 -14.32 9.73
C GLU A 91 0.47 -13.76 9.62
N PHE A 92 -0.30 -13.91 10.71
CA PHE A 92 -1.70 -13.52 10.75
C PHE A 92 -2.04 -12.97 12.13
N LEU A 93 -2.77 -11.85 12.17
CA LEU A 93 -3.37 -11.32 13.39
C LEU A 93 -4.78 -10.81 13.06
N VAL A 94 -5.78 -11.36 13.73
CA VAL A 94 -7.19 -11.05 13.49
C VAL A 94 -7.95 -10.82 14.80
N VAL A 95 -8.82 -9.81 14.78
CA VAL A 95 -9.85 -9.58 15.79
C VAL A 95 -11.20 -9.56 15.09
N ALA A 96 -12.16 -10.28 15.66
CA ALA A 96 -13.52 -10.36 15.15
C ALA A 96 -14.09 -8.94 14.92
N PRO A 97 -14.76 -8.66 13.78
CA PRO A 97 -15.22 -7.30 13.43
C PRO A 97 -15.97 -6.58 14.54
N GLY A 98 -16.96 -7.23 15.15
CA GLY A 98 -17.76 -6.66 16.25
C GLY A 98 -17.03 -6.55 17.60
N GLN A 99 -15.74 -6.90 17.67
CA GLN A 99 -14.91 -6.86 18.87
C GLN A 99 -13.70 -5.91 18.72
N ARG A 100 -13.58 -5.23 17.57
CA ARG A 100 -12.54 -4.23 17.30
C ARG A 100 -12.71 -3.00 18.20
N GLU A 101 -11.67 -2.15 18.23
CA GLU A 101 -11.63 -0.90 19.03
C GLU A 101 -11.71 -1.09 20.56
N ARG A 102 -11.65 -2.33 21.05
CA ARG A 102 -11.63 -2.69 22.48
C ARG A 102 -10.23 -2.95 23.03
N GLY A 103 -9.17 -2.62 22.28
CA GLY A 103 -7.77 -2.90 22.64
C GLY A 103 -7.32 -4.36 22.48
N LEU A 104 -8.20 -5.26 22.01
CA LEU A 104 -7.91 -6.70 21.90
C LEU A 104 -6.77 -7.04 20.94
N GLY A 105 -6.65 -6.32 19.81
CA GLY A 105 -5.57 -6.55 18.85
C GLY A 105 -4.20 -6.18 19.44
N ARG A 106 -4.13 -5.09 20.20
CA ARG A 106 -2.91 -4.69 20.92
C ARG A 106 -2.55 -5.74 21.98
N ARG A 107 -3.54 -6.25 22.70
CA ARG A 107 -3.32 -7.29 23.71
C ARG A 107 -2.80 -8.60 23.10
N LEU A 108 -3.36 -9.04 21.97
CA LEU A 108 -2.85 -10.20 21.23
C LEU A 108 -1.41 -9.99 20.76
N LEU A 109 -1.10 -8.79 20.27
CA LEU A 109 0.26 -8.42 19.89
C LEU A 109 1.23 -8.51 21.08
N ASP A 110 0.92 -7.86 22.21
CA ASP A 110 1.79 -7.87 23.39
C ASP A 110 2.03 -9.30 23.92
N ASP A 111 1.00 -10.16 23.88
CA ASP A 111 1.09 -11.56 24.30
C ASP A 111 1.97 -12.39 23.37
N VAL A 112 1.81 -12.27 22.04
CA VAL A 112 2.67 -13.01 21.10
C VAL A 112 4.11 -12.50 21.11
N GLU A 113 4.33 -11.18 21.25
CA GLU A 113 5.67 -10.60 21.41
C GLU A 113 6.37 -11.13 22.68
N THR A 114 5.61 -11.34 23.76
CA THR A 114 6.14 -11.94 24.99
C THR A 114 6.56 -13.39 24.77
N ALA A 115 5.72 -14.19 24.11
CA ALA A 115 6.04 -15.58 23.78
C ALA A 115 7.29 -15.69 22.89
N LEU A 116 7.39 -14.87 21.84
CA LEU A 116 8.55 -14.83 20.95
C LEU A 116 9.83 -14.41 21.69
N ALA A 117 9.73 -13.53 22.68
CA ALA A 117 10.86 -13.16 23.52
C ALA A 117 11.27 -14.29 24.49
N GLU A 118 10.32 -15.12 24.93
CA GLU A 118 10.62 -16.34 25.70
C GLU A 118 11.33 -17.38 24.85
N ASP A 119 10.88 -17.60 23.62
CA ASP A 119 11.55 -18.49 22.66
C ASP A 119 12.99 -18.05 22.39
N ALA A 120 13.21 -16.74 22.22
CA ALA A 120 14.55 -16.18 22.05
C ALA A 120 15.48 -16.56 23.20
N ARG A 121 15.00 -16.45 24.45
CA ARG A 121 15.78 -16.84 25.63
C ARG A 121 15.99 -18.34 25.70
N ALA A 122 14.98 -19.14 25.37
CA ALA A 122 15.08 -20.60 25.33
C ALA A 122 16.10 -21.09 24.30
N ALA A 123 16.23 -20.38 23.17
CA ALA A 123 17.24 -20.61 22.15
C ALA A 123 18.64 -20.04 22.52
N GLY A 124 18.81 -19.46 23.70
CA GLY A 124 20.08 -18.95 24.21
C GLY A 124 20.41 -17.51 23.81
N ALA A 125 19.49 -16.77 23.20
CA ALA A 125 19.69 -15.36 22.89
C ALA A 125 19.43 -14.48 24.15
N PRO A 126 20.16 -13.37 24.32
CA PRO A 126 19.95 -12.45 25.45
C PRO A 126 18.58 -11.74 25.41
N GLY A 127 17.96 -11.68 24.23
CA GLY A 127 16.65 -11.13 23.98
C GLY A 127 16.32 -11.23 22.50
N LEU A 128 15.03 -11.06 22.16
CA LEU A 128 14.56 -11.05 20.77
C LEU A 128 15.21 -9.90 20.00
N ARG A 129 15.59 -10.09 18.73
CA ARG A 129 16.11 -9.00 17.88
C ARG A 129 14.99 -8.08 17.43
N ALA A 130 13.95 -8.69 16.86
CA ALA A 130 12.85 -7.99 16.24
C ALA A 130 11.64 -8.91 16.08
N VAL A 131 10.51 -8.29 15.77
CA VAL A 131 9.32 -8.96 15.24
C VAL A 131 9.03 -8.42 13.86
N VAL A 132 8.90 -9.33 12.91
CA VAL A 132 8.45 -9.05 11.55
C VAL A 132 6.97 -9.37 11.46
N ALA A 133 6.22 -8.62 10.66
CA ALA A 133 4.84 -8.93 10.36
C ALA A 133 4.63 -8.89 8.84
N GLU A 134 4.05 -9.95 8.31
CA GLU A 134 3.57 -9.97 6.93
C GLU A 134 2.16 -9.34 6.87
N MET A 135 1.93 -8.43 5.92
CA MET A 135 0.63 -7.79 5.74
C MET A 135 0.41 -7.37 4.30
N ASN A 136 -0.86 -7.30 3.87
CA ASN A 136 -1.14 -6.75 2.53
C ASN A 136 -0.76 -5.28 2.48
N ASP A 137 -0.07 -4.92 1.39
CA ASP A 137 0.23 -3.55 1.03
C ASP A 137 -1.08 -2.83 0.66
N PRO A 138 -1.46 -1.74 1.34
CA PRO A 138 -2.73 -1.05 1.10
C PRO A 138 -2.84 -0.40 -0.28
N PHE A 139 -1.76 -0.32 -1.04
CA PHE A 139 -1.77 0.18 -2.42
C PHE A 139 -1.95 -0.91 -3.48
N HIS A 140 -1.93 -2.19 -3.08
CA HIS A 140 -1.99 -3.34 -3.98
C HIS A 140 -3.09 -4.32 -3.54
N GLY A 141 -3.69 -5.02 -4.51
CA GLY A 141 -4.67 -6.09 -4.23
C GLY A 141 -6.13 -5.63 -4.23
N SER A 142 -7.03 -6.59 -4.01
CA SER A 142 -8.49 -6.38 -3.95
C SER A 142 -8.96 -6.34 -2.50
N PHE A 143 -9.63 -5.25 -2.11
CA PHE A 143 -10.16 -5.12 -0.75
C PHE A 143 -11.57 -5.70 -0.67
N ALA A 144 -11.74 -6.75 0.14
CA ALA A 144 -13.05 -7.30 0.43
C ALA A 144 -13.95 -6.23 1.11
N PRO A 145 -15.24 -6.10 0.75
CA PRO A 145 -16.11 -5.02 1.23
C PRO A 145 -16.21 -4.88 2.76
N ASP A 146 -16.10 -5.99 3.51
CA ASP A 146 -16.25 -6.05 4.97
C ASP A 146 -14.91 -6.06 5.74
N SER A 147 -13.80 -5.85 5.03
CA SER A 147 -12.47 -5.73 5.65
C SER A 147 -12.28 -4.35 6.31
N MET A 148 -11.41 -4.27 7.31
CA MET A 148 -10.95 -2.98 7.86
C MET A 148 -10.30 -2.17 6.72
N ASP A 149 -10.55 -0.86 6.66
CA ASP A 149 -9.86 0.02 5.71
C ASP A 149 -8.33 -0.22 5.79
N PRO A 150 -7.68 -0.57 4.68
CA PRO A 150 -6.32 -1.10 4.69
C PRO A 150 -5.30 -0.03 5.16
N PHE A 151 -5.57 1.25 4.90
CA PHE A 151 -4.76 2.35 5.41
C PHE A 151 -4.97 2.58 6.92
N THR A 152 -6.19 2.39 7.43
CA THR A 152 -6.47 2.41 8.87
C THR A 152 -5.71 1.29 9.58
N ARG A 153 -5.71 0.07 9.01
CA ARG A 153 -4.88 -1.05 9.48
C ARG A 153 -3.41 -0.64 9.51
N LEU A 154 -2.88 -0.11 8.40
CA LEU A 154 -1.49 0.35 8.30
C LEU A 154 -1.11 1.35 9.41
N LEU A 155 -1.98 2.32 9.70
CA LEU A 155 -1.76 3.31 10.77
C LEU A 155 -1.82 2.71 12.18
N VAL A 156 -2.64 1.68 12.40
CA VAL A 156 -2.64 0.94 13.68
C VAL A 156 -1.30 0.24 13.90
N TRP A 157 -0.79 -0.46 12.88
CA TRP A 157 0.52 -1.12 12.95
C TRP A 157 1.67 -0.12 13.12
N SER A 158 1.58 1.06 12.49
CA SER A 158 2.53 2.15 12.70
C SER A 158 2.61 2.57 14.17
N ARG A 159 1.45 2.71 14.84
CA ARG A 159 1.38 3.06 16.27
C ARG A 159 1.88 1.95 17.19
N TRP A 160 1.91 0.70 16.69
CA TRP A 160 2.50 -0.43 17.41
C TRP A 160 4.02 -0.52 17.25
N GLY A 161 4.64 0.38 16.47
CA GLY A 161 6.09 0.49 16.31
C GLY A 161 6.64 -0.19 15.07
N TYR A 162 5.77 -0.63 14.14
CA TYR A 162 6.19 -1.28 12.91
C TYR A 162 6.49 -0.27 11.80
N SER A 163 7.54 -0.57 11.03
CA SER A 163 7.94 0.16 9.81
C SER A 163 8.08 -0.81 8.65
N LYS A 164 7.71 -0.41 7.44
CA LYS A 164 7.89 -1.23 6.23
C LYS A 164 9.38 -1.38 5.92
N LEU A 165 9.84 -2.61 5.65
CA LEU A 165 11.14 -2.84 5.00
C LEU A 165 11.07 -2.41 3.52
N ASP A 166 11.95 -1.49 3.09
CA ASP A 166 11.95 -0.90 1.76
C ASP A 166 12.57 -1.80 0.67
N PHE A 167 11.91 -2.92 0.40
CA PHE A 167 12.24 -3.85 -0.68
C PHE A 167 10.95 -4.49 -1.26
N PRO A 168 11.00 -5.07 -2.48
CA PRO A 168 9.86 -5.69 -3.14
C PRO A 168 9.61 -7.10 -2.57
N TYR A 169 9.02 -7.17 -1.38
CA TYR A 169 8.64 -8.44 -0.78
C TYR A 169 7.59 -9.16 -1.63
N VAL A 170 7.73 -10.47 -1.75
CA VAL A 170 6.76 -11.36 -2.42
C VAL A 170 6.55 -12.56 -1.51
N GLN A 171 5.29 -12.84 -1.17
CA GLN A 171 4.95 -14.11 -0.55
C GLN A 171 5.04 -15.20 -1.63
N PRO A 172 5.85 -16.25 -1.45
CA PRO A 172 5.87 -17.38 -2.37
C PRO A 172 4.55 -18.15 -2.33
N ALA A 173 4.30 -18.95 -3.37
CA ALA A 173 3.15 -19.86 -3.35
C ALA A 173 3.28 -20.86 -2.18
N LEU A 174 2.24 -20.94 -1.35
CA LEU A 174 2.20 -21.83 -0.19
C LEU A 174 1.94 -23.31 -0.57
N SER A 175 1.48 -23.56 -1.80
CA SER A 175 1.30 -24.89 -2.37
C SER A 175 1.42 -24.86 -3.89
N ALA A 176 1.47 -26.04 -4.52
CA ALA A 176 1.50 -26.17 -5.98
C ALA A 176 0.22 -25.67 -6.68
N GLN A 177 -0.87 -25.46 -5.93
CA GLN A 177 -2.15 -24.96 -6.43
C GLN A 177 -2.32 -23.45 -6.23
N GLN A 178 -1.43 -22.83 -5.45
CA GLN A 178 -1.44 -21.40 -5.16
C GLN A 178 -0.41 -20.67 -6.02
N ARG A 179 -0.55 -19.35 -6.08
CA ARG A 179 0.37 -18.46 -6.80
C ARG A 179 1.11 -17.54 -5.84
N PRO A 180 2.31 -17.06 -6.21
CA PRO A 180 2.99 -16.02 -5.44
C PRO A 180 2.14 -14.74 -5.34
N VAL A 181 2.21 -14.07 -4.18
CA VAL A 181 1.46 -12.85 -3.90
C VAL A 181 2.41 -11.66 -3.78
N ALA A 182 2.34 -10.74 -4.76
CA ALA A 182 3.17 -9.53 -4.82
C ALA A 182 2.52 -8.29 -4.16
N SER A 183 1.30 -8.44 -3.63
CA SER A 183 0.55 -7.39 -2.92
C SER A 183 0.83 -7.36 -1.41
N MET A 184 1.96 -7.91 -0.98
CA MET A 184 2.36 -7.99 0.44
C MET A 184 3.54 -7.06 0.73
N LEU A 185 3.67 -6.68 2.00
CA LEU A 185 4.88 -6.07 2.54
C LEU A 185 5.29 -6.78 3.83
N LEU A 186 6.59 -6.75 4.13
CA LEU A 186 7.10 -7.08 5.46
C LEU A 186 7.31 -5.80 6.26
N ALA A 187 6.69 -5.76 7.43
CA ALA A 187 6.90 -4.73 8.43
C ALA A 187 7.83 -5.24 9.52
N TRP A 188 8.67 -4.37 10.06
CA TRP A 188 9.70 -4.66 11.04
C TRP A 188 9.49 -3.79 12.27
N LYS A 189 9.52 -4.42 13.44
CA LYS A 189 9.56 -3.77 14.74
C LYS A 189 10.79 -4.27 15.50
N PRO A 190 11.80 -3.41 15.76
CA PRO A 190 12.93 -3.83 16.58
C PRO A 190 12.49 -4.02 18.03
N ALA A 191 13.07 -5.01 18.71
CA ALA A 191 12.72 -5.29 20.12
C ALA A 191 13.38 -4.30 21.09
N SER A 192 14.55 -3.76 20.74
CA SER A 192 15.34 -2.88 21.63
C SER A 192 16.08 -1.75 20.89
N GLU A 193 16.68 -2.03 19.73
CA GLU A 193 17.47 -1.03 18.98
C GLU A 193 16.58 -0.13 18.12
N THR A 194 16.67 1.18 18.34
CA THR A 194 15.99 2.17 17.49
C THR A 194 16.87 2.52 16.29
N GLY A 195 16.36 2.37 15.08
CA GLY A 195 17.05 2.74 13.84
C GLY A 195 16.08 2.88 12.68
N ASP A 196 16.54 3.50 11.58
CA ASP A 196 15.79 3.73 10.36
C ASP A 196 16.21 2.79 9.21
N ALA A 197 17.04 1.77 9.50
CA ALA A 197 17.46 0.76 8.55
C ALA A 197 17.87 -0.56 9.23
N VAL A 198 17.84 -1.66 8.47
CA VAL A 198 18.29 -3.00 8.88
C VAL A 198 19.37 -3.47 7.90
N ALA A 199 20.39 -4.18 8.39
CA ALA A 199 21.41 -4.75 7.50
C ALA A 199 20.77 -5.71 6.48
N ALA A 200 21.16 -5.58 5.21
CA ALA A 200 20.48 -6.28 4.11
C ALA A 200 20.65 -7.81 4.17
N ASP A 201 21.78 -8.28 4.70
CA ASP A 201 22.07 -9.69 4.97
C ASP A 201 21.15 -10.28 6.06
N ILE A 202 20.85 -9.52 7.11
CA ILE A 202 19.86 -9.90 8.13
C ILE A 202 18.47 -10.01 7.51
N VAL A 203 18.05 -9.05 6.68
CA VAL A 203 16.75 -9.12 6.00
C VAL A 203 16.68 -10.35 5.09
N LYS A 204 17.73 -10.61 4.31
CA LYS A 204 17.83 -11.79 3.45
C LYS A 204 17.76 -13.10 4.25
N HIS A 205 18.44 -13.16 5.39
CA HIS A 205 18.44 -14.33 6.28
C HIS A 205 17.05 -14.55 6.91
N VAL A 206 16.37 -13.49 7.36
CA VAL A 206 15.00 -13.57 7.87
C VAL A 206 14.05 -14.10 6.81
N VAL A 207 14.09 -13.56 5.58
CA VAL A 207 13.22 -14.03 4.48
C VAL A 207 13.49 -15.50 4.15
N HIS A 208 14.78 -15.90 4.11
CA HIS A 208 15.15 -17.30 3.87
C HIS A 208 14.54 -18.23 4.94
N GLU A 209 14.77 -17.93 6.21
CA GLU A 209 14.29 -18.77 7.31
C GLU A 209 12.77 -18.73 7.44
N TYR A 210 12.13 -17.60 7.13
CA TYR A 210 10.68 -17.50 7.11
C TYR A 210 10.06 -18.40 6.05
N MET A 211 10.58 -18.37 4.81
CA MET A 211 10.13 -19.27 3.74
C MET A 211 10.34 -20.74 4.10
N ARG A 212 11.47 -21.07 4.73
CA ARG A 212 11.77 -22.45 5.14
C ARG A 212 10.87 -22.95 6.26
N TRP A 213 10.77 -22.16 7.33
CA TRP A 213 10.21 -22.59 8.61
C TRP A 213 8.79 -22.15 8.88
N ALA A 214 8.22 -21.21 8.16
CA ALA A 214 6.79 -20.92 8.28
C ALA A 214 6.02 -21.46 7.07
N MET A 215 6.52 -21.18 5.87
CA MET A 215 5.88 -21.57 4.60
C MET A 215 6.27 -22.96 4.10
N ARG A 216 7.12 -23.69 4.84
CA ARG A 216 7.57 -25.07 4.54
C ARG A 216 8.25 -25.27 3.19
N ILE A 217 8.94 -24.24 2.69
CA ILE A 217 9.72 -24.34 1.46
C ILE A 217 11.10 -24.90 1.82
N GLU A 218 11.31 -26.19 1.59
CA GLU A 218 12.53 -26.90 2.02
C GLU A 218 13.83 -26.26 1.51
N GLN A 219 13.80 -25.70 0.29
CA GLN A 219 14.94 -25.10 -0.38
C GLN A 219 14.59 -23.70 -0.92
N PRO A 220 14.49 -22.66 -0.07
CA PRO A 220 14.12 -21.32 -0.49
C PRO A 220 15.03 -20.76 -1.59
N GLN A 221 16.31 -21.11 -1.58
CA GLN A 221 17.28 -20.70 -2.60
C GLN A 221 16.95 -21.13 -4.04
N HIS A 222 16.03 -22.09 -4.22
CA HIS A 222 15.55 -22.51 -5.55
C HIS A 222 14.20 -21.87 -5.95
N SER A 223 13.56 -21.13 -5.03
CA SER A 223 12.36 -20.35 -5.36
C SER A 223 12.74 -19.12 -6.19
N ALA A 224 11.93 -18.85 -7.22
CA ALA A 224 12.09 -17.66 -8.05
C ALA A 224 11.85 -16.38 -7.25
N GLU A 225 10.91 -16.42 -6.30
CA GLU A 225 10.53 -15.32 -5.42
C GLU A 225 11.68 -14.97 -4.48
N PHE A 226 12.25 -15.97 -3.78
CA PHE A 226 13.43 -15.76 -2.94
C PHE A 226 14.59 -15.20 -3.76
N THR A 227 14.87 -15.78 -4.93
CA THR A 227 15.97 -15.34 -5.79
C THR A 227 15.75 -13.92 -6.32
N GLY A 228 14.50 -13.51 -6.56
CA GLY A 228 14.13 -12.15 -6.90
C GLY A 228 14.41 -11.17 -5.76
N MET A 229 13.92 -11.48 -4.55
CA MET A 229 14.15 -10.68 -3.35
C MET A 229 15.64 -10.61 -2.98
N ALA A 230 16.34 -11.74 -2.99
CA ALA A 230 17.77 -11.84 -2.72
C ALA A 230 18.58 -10.95 -3.67
N ARG A 231 18.33 -11.00 -4.98
CA ARG A 231 19.01 -10.12 -5.95
C ARG A 231 18.78 -8.63 -5.70
N HIS A 232 17.61 -8.25 -5.19
CA HIS A 232 17.34 -6.86 -4.82
C HIS A 232 18.13 -6.41 -3.59
N LEU A 233 18.31 -7.33 -2.64
CA LEU A 233 19.06 -7.10 -1.40
C LEU A 233 20.58 -7.18 -1.62
N ASP A 234 21.03 -8.01 -2.56
CA ASP A 234 22.42 -8.17 -2.93
C ASP A 234 23.00 -6.82 -3.42
N GLY A 235 24.19 -6.47 -2.93
CA GLY A 235 24.84 -5.19 -3.24
C GLY A 235 24.36 -3.99 -2.39
N ARG A 236 23.42 -4.20 -1.47
CA ARG A 236 23.02 -3.19 -0.48
C ARG A 236 23.68 -3.50 0.87
N ALA A 237 24.12 -2.46 1.58
CA ALA A 237 24.54 -2.60 2.96
C ALA A 237 23.34 -2.70 3.91
N GLN A 238 22.29 -1.91 3.63
CA GLN A 238 21.12 -1.76 4.48
C GLN A 238 19.83 -1.63 3.66
N VAL A 239 18.72 -2.00 4.28
CA VAL A 239 17.34 -1.81 3.83
C VAL A 239 16.70 -0.77 4.74
N ALA A 240 16.16 0.30 4.17
CA ALA A 240 15.50 1.35 4.94
C ALA A 240 14.21 0.83 5.60
N LEU A 241 13.93 1.35 6.79
CA LEU A 241 12.67 1.21 7.51
C LEU A 241 11.82 2.45 7.24
N LEU A 242 10.76 2.29 6.46
CA LEU A 242 9.82 3.36 6.18
C LEU A 242 8.71 3.32 7.23
N PRO A 243 8.54 4.37 8.06
CA PRO A 243 7.40 4.44 8.97
C PRO A 243 6.09 4.22 8.18
N LEU A 244 5.22 3.39 8.72
CA LEU A 244 4.01 2.98 8.02
C LEU A 244 3.04 4.16 7.80
N ASP A 245 2.99 5.09 8.74
CA ASP A 245 2.29 6.36 8.56
C ASP A 245 2.89 7.23 7.45
N HIS A 246 4.23 7.31 7.33
CA HIS A 246 4.91 7.98 6.23
C HIS A 246 4.58 7.33 4.88
N TYR A 247 4.51 5.99 4.84
CA TYR A 247 4.10 5.25 3.64
C TYR A 247 2.67 5.59 3.21
N ALA A 248 1.76 5.82 4.17
CA ALA A 248 0.42 6.35 3.92
C ALA A 248 0.35 7.88 3.77
N GLY A 249 1.48 8.58 3.65
CA GLY A 249 1.53 10.02 3.43
C GLY A 249 1.25 10.90 4.65
N TYR A 250 1.44 10.38 5.86
CA TYR A 250 1.35 11.11 7.11
C TYR A 250 2.74 11.28 7.73
N ASP A 251 3.09 12.48 8.16
CA ASP A 251 4.32 12.73 8.90
C ASP A 251 4.08 13.84 9.92
N ARG A 252 4.34 13.55 11.20
CA ARG A 252 4.13 14.50 12.30
C ARG A 252 5.12 15.67 12.28
N ALA A 253 6.34 15.47 11.78
CA ALA A 253 7.36 16.51 11.62
C ALA A 253 7.09 17.39 10.38
N ARG A 254 6.37 16.85 9.39
CA ARG A 254 6.01 17.57 8.15
C ARG A 254 4.49 17.54 7.94
N PRO A 255 3.69 18.17 8.82
CA PRO A 255 2.24 18.12 8.72
C PRO A 255 1.76 18.68 7.38
N LEU A 256 0.78 18.00 6.81
CA LEU A 256 0.10 18.39 5.58
C LEU A 256 -1.40 18.19 5.80
N VAL A 257 -2.10 19.29 6.01
CA VAL A 257 -3.56 19.30 6.12
C VAL A 257 -4.14 19.37 4.72
N ILE A 258 -4.99 18.41 4.41
CA ILE A 258 -5.68 18.26 3.13
C ILE A 258 -7.17 18.41 3.39
N ARG A 259 -7.82 19.29 2.64
CA ARG A 259 -9.27 19.47 2.69
C ARG A 259 -9.84 19.36 1.28
N GLU A 260 -10.87 18.52 1.11
CA GLU A 260 -11.68 18.47 -0.11
C GLU A 260 -12.50 19.76 -0.24
N ILE A 261 -12.44 20.41 -1.41
CA ILE A 261 -13.01 21.73 -1.66
C ILE A 261 -14.18 21.61 -2.59
N THR A 262 -15.42 21.75 -2.15
CA THR A 262 -16.63 21.64 -3.01
C THR A 262 -17.06 22.97 -3.63
N ALA A 263 -18.05 22.95 -4.52
CA ALA A 263 -18.73 24.18 -4.93
C ALA A 263 -19.32 24.87 -3.70
N GLY A 264 -19.08 26.18 -3.57
CA GLY A 264 -19.51 26.98 -2.40
C GLY A 264 -18.58 26.89 -1.18
N ASP A 265 -17.46 26.16 -1.26
CA ASP A 265 -16.49 26.11 -0.16
C ASP A 265 -15.78 27.46 0.05
N ALA A 266 -15.64 27.89 1.30
CA ALA A 266 -14.99 29.15 1.68
C ALA A 266 -13.52 29.25 1.23
N ASP A 267 -12.84 28.11 1.05
CA ASP A 267 -11.45 28.05 0.61
C ASP A 267 -11.28 28.10 -0.91
N LEU A 268 -12.36 27.92 -1.68
CA LEU A 268 -12.32 27.88 -3.15
C LEU A 268 -11.70 29.14 -3.78
N PRO A 269 -12.00 30.38 -3.33
CA PRO A 269 -11.34 31.58 -3.85
C PRO A 269 -9.82 31.56 -3.65
N ALA A 270 -9.33 31.09 -2.49
CA ALA A 270 -7.90 31.00 -2.22
C ALA A 270 -7.21 29.94 -3.10
N VAL A 271 -7.87 28.80 -3.32
CA VAL A 271 -7.41 27.77 -4.25
C VAL A 271 -7.29 28.30 -5.68
N ARG A 272 -8.31 29.04 -6.15
CA ARG A 272 -8.29 29.68 -7.49
C ARG A 272 -7.19 30.72 -7.62
N ALA A 273 -6.98 31.54 -6.59
CA ALA A 273 -5.89 32.53 -6.59
C ALA A 273 -4.51 31.86 -6.69
N ILE A 274 -4.29 30.75 -5.97
CA ILE A 274 -3.06 29.97 -6.06
C ILE A 274 -2.90 29.36 -7.46
N TYR A 275 -3.97 28.80 -8.02
CA TYR A 275 -3.97 28.27 -9.39
C TYR A 275 -3.57 29.35 -10.40
N GLU A 276 -4.22 30.51 -10.38
CA GLU A 276 -3.94 31.62 -11.29
C GLU A 276 -2.49 32.08 -11.19
N ALA A 277 -1.96 32.21 -9.96
CA ALA A 277 -0.59 32.66 -9.74
C ALA A 277 0.47 31.71 -10.32
N HIS A 278 0.13 30.45 -10.60
CA HIS A 278 1.08 29.43 -11.06
C HIS A 278 0.84 28.94 -12.49
N PHE A 279 -0.39 29.06 -13.01
CA PHE A 279 -0.74 28.49 -14.31
C PHE A 279 -1.28 29.50 -15.33
N ARG A 280 -1.69 30.72 -14.97
CA ARG A 280 -2.47 31.65 -15.84
C ARG A 280 -1.94 31.79 -17.29
N ASP A 281 -0.63 31.84 -17.49
CA ASP A 281 -0.02 32.08 -18.80
C ASP A 281 0.49 30.81 -19.50
N GLY A 282 0.16 29.63 -18.96
CA GLY A 282 0.59 28.34 -19.50
C GLY A 282 -0.27 27.87 -20.67
N ALA A 283 0.34 27.20 -21.66
CA ALA A 283 -0.39 26.57 -22.76
C ALA A 283 -1.34 25.43 -22.31
N SER A 284 -1.19 24.95 -21.07
CA SER A 284 -2.03 23.97 -20.39
C SER A 284 -2.93 24.58 -19.29
N ALA A 285 -3.12 25.89 -19.31
CA ALA A 285 -3.97 26.60 -18.37
C ALA A 285 -5.44 26.51 -18.80
N MET A 286 -6.29 26.08 -17.88
CA MET A 286 -7.74 26.29 -17.95
C MET A 286 -8.08 27.66 -17.35
N GLU A 287 -9.28 28.16 -17.65
CA GLU A 287 -9.79 29.33 -16.95
C GLU A 287 -9.95 29.01 -15.47
N ALA A 288 -9.40 29.85 -14.58
CA ALA A 288 -9.45 29.59 -13.15
C ALA A 288 -10.89 29.56 -12.59
N ALA A 289 -11.81 30.28 -13.23
CA ALA A 289 -13.24 30.21 -12.92
C ALA A 289 -13.81 28.80 -13.13
N ALA A 290 -13.23 28.02 -14.06
CA ALA A 290 -13.59 26.63 -14.31
C ALA A 290 -13.17 25.69 -13.16
N LEU A 291 -12.16 26.07 -12.36
CA LEU A 291 -11.67 25.27 -11.25
C LEU A 291 -12.74 25.20 -10.15
N GLY A 292 -13.27 24.01 -9.91
CA GLY A 292 -14.35 23.79 -8.94
C GLY A 292 -15.73 24.28 -9.38
N SER A 293 -15.92 24.72 -10.64
CA SER A 293 -17.25 25.04 -11.20
C SER A 293 -17.84 23.85 -11.98
N GLU A 294 -19.15 23.93 -12.23
CA GLU A 294 -19.95 22.77 -12.62
C GLU A 294 -19.57 22.18 -14.02
N PRO A 295 -19.88 20.91 -14.33
CA PRO A 295 -21.00 20.17 -13.76
C PRO A 295 -20.68 19.42 -12.43
N ALA A 296 -19.90 20.06 -11.54
CA ALA A 296 -19.52 19.96 -10.11
C ALA A 296 -20.48 20.48 -8.96
N GLY A 297 -21.47 19.68 -8.55
CA GLY A 297 -22.70 20.18 -7.89
C GLY A 297 -23.85 19.14 -7.90
N ALA A 298 -23.79 18.11 -8.73
CA ALA A 298 -24.44 16.82 -8.49
C ALA A 298 -23.41 15.68 -8.62
N SER A 299 -22.90 15.24 -7.47
CA SER A 299 -21.95 14.13 -7.26
C SER A 299 -20.60 14.22 -8.02
N ARG A 300 -19.54 14.61 -7.29
CA ARG A 300 -18.12 14.45 -7.72
C ARG A 300 -17.73 13.04 -8.13
N ARG A 301 -18.51 12.08 -7.67
CA ARG A 301 -18.39 10.67 -7.95
C ARG A 301 -19.54 10.27 -8.87
N ARG A 302 -19.25 10.08 -10.14
CA ARG A 302 -20.18 9.43 -11.05
C ARG A 302 -20.02 7.92 -10.94
N ASP A 303 -20.86 7.19 -11.66
CA ASP A 303 -20.81 5.72 -11.69
C ASP A 303 -19.48 5.20 -12.25
N ASP A 304 -18.76 6.01 -13.02
CA ASP A 304 -17.56 5.63 -13.77
C ASP A 304 -16.28 6.40 -13.41
N HIS A 305 -16.36 7.46 -12.60
CA HIS A 305 -15.20 8.23 -12.14
C HIS A 305 -15.46 9.08 -10.89
N ALA A 306 -14.38 9.53 -10.23
CA ALA A 306 -14.40 10.59 -9.24
C ALA A 306 -13.43 11.72 -9.61
N TYR A 307 -13.80 12.96 -9.32
CA TYR A 307 -12.92 14.13 -9.38
C TYR A 307 -12.74 14.73 -7.99
N HIS A 308 -11.48 15.05 -7.67
CA HIS A 308 -11.08 15.65 -6.41
C HIS A 308 -10.39 16.99 -6.62
N LEU A 309 -10.70 17.94 -5.73
CA LEU A 309 -10.00 19.22 -5.63
C LEU A 309 -9.69 19.48 -4.16
N TRP A 310 -8.41 19.58 -3.85
CA TRP A 310 -7.90 19.72 -2.49
C TRP A 310 -7.24 21.06 -2.25
N ALA A 311 -7.52 21.66 -1.10
CA ALA A 311 -6.73 22.73 -0.51
C ALA A 311 -5.68 22.13 0.44
N LEU A 312 -4.47 22.68 0.40
CA LEU A 312 -3.33 22.20 1.17
C LEU A 312 -2.84 23.27 2.15
N ARG A 313 -2.55 22.86 3.39
CA ARG A 313 -2.04 23.74 4.45
C ARG A 313 -0.97 23.06 5.30
N PRO A 314 -0.05 23.81 5.92
CA PRO A 314 0.92 23.25 6.86
C PRO A 314 0.27 22.89 8.21
N THR A 315 -0.75 23.63 8.65
CA THR A 315 -1.52 23.39 9.89
C THR A 315 -3.01 23.69 9.65
N PRO A 316 -3.92 23.27 10.53
CA PRO A 316 -5.36 23.53 10.36
C PRO A 316 -5.70 25.03 10.31
N GLU A 317 -4.99 25.86 11.08
CA GLU A 317 -5.23 27.30 11.22
C GLU A 317 -4.53 28.14 10.14
N ALA A 318 -3.60 27.54 9.38
CA ALA A 318 -2.85 28.25 8.35
C ALA A 318 -3.71 28.57 7.12
N PRO A 319 -3.39 29.65 6.38
CA PRO A 319 -4.03 29.91 5.09
C PRO A 319 -3.72 28.78 4.09
N VAL A 320 -4.57 28.66 3.06
CA VAL A 320 -4.31 27.76 1.93
C VAL A 320 -2.96 28.15 1.30
N ALA A 321 -2.08 27.17 1.16
CA ALA A 321 -0.73 27.33 0.62
C ALA A 321 -0.43 26.36 -0.53
N GLY A 322 -1.45 25.66 -1.02
CA GLY A 322 -1.32 24.76 -2.14
C GLY A 322 -2.66 24.17 -2.57
N LEU A 323 -2.61 23.45 -3.67
CA LEU A 323 -3.76 22.70 -4.19
C LEU A 323 -3.31 21.39 -4.83
N ALA A 324 -4.22 20.43 -4.90
CA ALA A 324 -4.10 19.26 -5.75
C ALA A 324 -5.45 18.98 -6.42
N SER A 325 -5.47 18.68 -7.71
CA SER A 325 -6.66 18.16 -8.38
C SER A 325 -6.33 16.89 -9.13
N PHE A 326 -7.22 15.91 -9.10
CA PHE A 326 -7.01 14.63 -9.78
C PHE A 326 -8.33 13.91 -10.02
N PHE A 327 -8.28 12.95 -10.91
CA PHE A 327 -9.38 12.07 -11.25
C PHE A 327 -9.01 10.63 -10.89
N THR A 328 -10.00 9.89 -10.42
CA THR A 328 -9.95 8.43 -10.37
C THR A 328 -10.95 7.91 -11.38
N LEU A 329 -10.46 7.22 -12.41
CA LEU A 329 -11.24 6.63 -13.48
C LEU A 329 -11.30 5.11 -13.26
N ALA A 330 -12.19 4.42 -13.98
CA ALA A 330 -12.13 2.97 -14.10
C ALA A 330 -10.71 2.54 -14.51
N ASP A 331 -10.03 1.74 -13.68
CA ASP A 331 -8.67 1.18 -13.79
C ASP A 331 -7.46 2.14 -13.83
N THR A 332 -7.65 3.45 -13.75
CA THR A 332 -6.52 4.39 -13.75
C THR A 332 -6.81 5.69 -13.03
N GLY A 333 -5.79 6.31 -12.43
CA GLY A 333 -5.85 7.69 -11.98
C GLY A 333 -5.27 8.68 -13.01
N PHE A 334 -5.63 9.95 -12.87
CA PHE A 334 -5.03 11.04 -13.64
C PHE A 334 -4.85 12.28 -12.77
N GLY A 335 -3.63 12.76 -12.61
CA GLY A 335 -3.35 14.00 -11.90
C GLY A 335 -3.57 15.21 -12.80
N GLY A 336 -4.36 16.17 -12.31
CA GLY A 336 -4.49 17.49 -12.92
C GLY A 336 -3.41 18.43 -12.37
N TYR A 337 -3.81 19.42 -11.58
CA TYR A 337 -2.92 20.46 -11.09
C TYR A 337 -2.41 20.16 -9.69
N ILE A 338 -1.11 20.34 -9.47
CA ILE A 338 -0.48 20.24 -8.15
C ILE A 338 0.35 21.50 -7.90
N VAL A 339 0.09 22.18 -6.79
CA VAL A 339 0.86 23.34 -6.34
C VAL A 339 1.21 23.20 -4.87
N LEU A 340 2.50 23.25 -4.57
CA LEU A 340 3.02 23.50 -3.23
C LEU A 340 3.67 24.89 -3.25
N ALA A 341 2.94 25.91 -2.81
CA ALA A 341 3.49 27.25 -2.62
C ALA A 341 4.15 27.34 -1.24
N PRO A 342 5.02 28.34 -0.97
CA PRO A 342 5.50 28.60 0.38
C PRO A 342 4.32 28.74 1.36
N PRO A 343 4.39 28.14 2.58
CA PRO A 343 5.55 27.47 3.17
C PRO A 343 5.65 25.96 2.90
N LEU A 344 4.81 25.37 2.02
CA LEU A 344 4.88 23.94 1.69
C LEU A 344 6.01 23.59 0.71
N ARG A 345 6.40 24.55 -0.13
CA ARG A 345 7.46 24.37 -1.14
C ARG A 345 8.80 24.05 -0.49
N GLY A 346 9.52 23.06 -1.03
CA GLY A 346 10.87 22.73 -0.60
C GLY A 346 10.98 22.00 0.73
N THR A 347 9.87 21.60 1.35
CA THR A 347 9.88 20.96 2.68
C THR A 347 9.66 19.44 2.64
N GLY A 348 9.84 18.80 1.48
CA GLY A 348 9.64 17.35 1.32
C GLY A 348 8.19 16.88 1.44
N ARG A 349 7.18 17.74 1.23
CA ARG A 349 5.75 17.40 1.31
C ARG A 349 5.16 16.76 0.05
N LEU A 350 5.86 16.80 -1.09
CA LEU A 350 5.38 16.20 -2.33
C LEU A 350 5.15 14.68 -2.19
N PRO A 351 6.11 13.86 -1.70
CA PRO A 351 5.86 12.42 -1.51
C PRO A 351 4.66 12.13 -0.60
N LEU A 352 4.46 12.94 0.47
CA LEU A 352 3.33 12.80 1.37
C LEU A 352 2.01 13.09 0.63
N LEU A 353 1.95 14.18 -0.13
CA LEU A 353 0.78 14.51 -0.95
C LEU A 353 0.45 13.40 -1.96
N LEU A 354 1.45 12.89 -2.68
CA LEU A 354 1.24 11.83 -3.68
C LEU A 354 0.73 10.54 -3.03
N ALA A 355 1.29 10.12 -1.90
CA ALA A 355 0.77 8.98 -1.16
C ALA A 355 -0.70 9.19 -0.74
N ARG A 356 -1.07 10.42 -0.34
CA ARG A 356 -2.47 10.75 0.00
C ARG A 356 -3.40 10.73 -1.21
N ILE A 357 -2.94 11.20 -2.37
CA ILE A 357 -3.69 11.10 -3.64
C ILE A 357 -3.93 9.62 -3.98
N GLU A 358 -2.89 8.79 -3.92
CA GLU A 358 -3.00 7.35 -4.20
C GLU A 358 -3.93 6.63 -3.20
N THR A 359 -3.85 6.98 -1.91
CA THR A 359 -4.81 6.50 -0.89
C THR A 359 -6.24 6.85 -1.26
N GLN A 360 -6.50 8.07 -1.75
CA GLN A 360 -7.84 8.46 -2.19
C GLN A 360 -8.28 7.66 -3.41
N MET A 361 -7.43 7.51 -4.42
CA MET A 361 -7.74 6.73 -5.63
C MET A 361 -8.08 5.27 -5.30
N VAL A 362 -7.36 4.65 -4.35
CA VAL A 362 -7.71 3.31 -3.84
C VAL A 362 -9.09 3.31 -3.17
N ARG A 363 -9.38 4.32 -2.35
CA ARG A 363 -10.66 4.45 -1.62
C ARG A 363 -11.86 4.79 -2.51
N ASP A 364 -11.66 5.34 -3.70
CA ASP A 364 -12.73 5.61 -4.64
C ASP A 364 -13.31 4.31 -5.25
N ARG A 365 -12.54 3.21 -5.21
CA ARG A 365 -12.91 1.84 -5.62
C ARG A 365 -13.26 1.69 -7.10
N PHE A 366 -12.56 2.40 -7.97
CA PHE A 366 -12.67 2.22 -9.43
C PHE A 366 -11.66 1.23 -10.03
N GLY A 367 -10.92 0.50 -9.19
CA GLY A 367 -9.95 -0.52 -9.61
C GLY A 367 -8.64 0.04 -10.18
N ALA A 368 -8.37 1.34 -9.98
CA ALA A 368 -7.09 1.93 -10.36
C ALA A 368 -5.93 1.28 -9.59
N SER A 369 -4.83 1.01 -10.31
CA SER A 369 -3.59 0.44 -9.75
C SER A 369 -2.37 1.33 -10.04
N GLY A 370 -2.59 2.42 -10.77
CA GLY A 370 -1.59 3.39 -11.16
C GLY A 370 -2.24 4.60 -11.80
N TRP A 371 -1.44 5.63 -12.02
CA TRP A 371 -1.94 6.92 -12.48
C TRP A 371 -0.96 7.65 -13.37
N TYR A 372 -1.53 8.52 -14.20
CA TYR A 372 -0.79 9.35 -15.13
C TYR A 372 -0.78 10.81 -14.68
N ILE A 373 0.28 11.51 -15.03
CA ILE A 373 0.34 12.97 -14.94
C ILE A 373 0.99 13.53 -16.20
N GLU A 374 0.69 14.79 -16.48
CA GLU A 374 1.33 15.55 -17.54
C GLU A 374 2.19 16.65 -16.95
N CYS A 375 3.40 16.84 -17.48
CA CYS A 375 4.23 17.96 -17.06
C CYS A 375 5.15 18.51 -18.13
N GLY A 376 5.58 19.76 -17.96
CA GLY A 376 6.69 20.33 -18.73
C GLY A 376 8.05 20.01 -18.13
N ASP A 377 9.12 20.41 -18.82
CA ASP A 377 10.52 20.12 -18.47
C ASP A 377 10.90 20.50 -17.03
N ALA A 378 10.37 21.62 -16.54
CA ALA A 378 10.78 22.22 -15.27
C ALA A 378 10.53 21.32 -14.04
N VAL A 379 9.58 20.38 -14.12
CA VAL A 379 9.21 19.50 -12.99
C VAL A 379 9.39 18.01 -13.29
N LEU A 380 9.83 17.65 -14.49
CA LEU A 380 10.03 16.25 -14.91
C LEU A 380 10.95 15.50 -13.94
N ALA A 381 12.12 16.07 -13.64
CA ALA A 381 13.07 15.46 -12.71
C ALA A 381 12.51 15.32 -11.28
N THR A 382 11.59 16.19 -10.88
CA THR A 382 10.94 16.12 -9.56
C THR A 382 10.01 14.91 -9.48
N PHE A 383 9.17 14.69 -10.50
CA PHE A 383 8.27 13.54 -10.54
C PHE A 383 9.01 12.21 -10.70
N ARG A 384 10.11 12.17 -11.48
CA ARG A 384 10.96 10.97 -11.58
C ARG A 384 11.56 10.53 -10.24
N ARG A 385 11.97 11.47 -9.39
CA ARG A 385 12.49 11.17 -8.03
C ARG A 385 11.44 10.57 -7.09
N VAL A 386 10.16 10.71 -7.38
CA VAL A 386 9.05 10.21 -6.55
C VAL A 386 8.31 9.04 -7.19
N GLY A 387 8.97 8.35 -8.13
CA GLY A 387 8.53 7.05 -8.65
C GLY A 387 7.70 7.10 -9.93
N PHE A 388 7.58 8.25 -10.58
CA PHE A 388 7.03 8.33 -11.93
C PHE A 388 8.07 7.97 -12.97
N TYR A 389 7.64 7.26 -14.01
CA TYR A 389 8.42 6.97 -15.20
C TYR A 389 7.82 7.68 -16.39
N GLU A 390 8.66 8.25 -17.26
CA GLU A 390 8.20 8.88 -18.49
C GLU A 390 7.78 7.80 -19.48
N VAL A 391 6.56 7.91 -20.02
CA VAL A 391 6.10 7.07 -21.12
C VAL A 391 6.80 7.52 -22.39
N ALA A 392 7.69 6.70 -22.94
CA ALA A 392 8.63 7.09 -23.99
C ALA A 392 7.97 7.15 -25.38
N ILE A 393 6.97 8.02 -25.52
CA ILE A 393 6.23 8.31 -26.75
C ILE A 393 6.12 9.83 -26.93
N PRO A 394 6.03 10.33 -28.17
CA PRO A 394 5.63 11.72 -28.40
C PRO A 394 4.23 11.95 -27.83
N TYR A 395 4.12 12.84 -26.84
CA TYR A 395 2.84 13.15 -26.20
C TYR A 395 2.47 14.62 -26.38
N ARG A 396 1.19 14.86 -26.69
CA ARG A 396 0.59 16.19 -26.72
C ARG A 396 -0.69 16.17 -25.90
N GLN A 397 -0.82 17.16 -25.03
CA GLN A 397 -2.06 17.38 -24.30
C GLN A 397 -3.19 17.72 -25.29
N PRO A 398 -4.38 17.09 -25.15
CA PRO A 398 -5.56 17.49 -25.91
C PRO A 398 -5.94 18.95 -25.64
N PRO A 399 -6.40 19.71 -26.65
CA PRO A 399 -6.82 21.09 -26.45
C PRO A 399 -7.87 21.23 -25.35
N LEU A 400 -7.63 22.11 -24.38
CA LEU A 400 -8.55 22.39 -23.27
C LEU A 400 -9.86 23.08 -23.72
N ARG A 401 -9.87 23.61 -24.94
CA ARG A 401 -11.04 24.19 -25.61
C ARG A 401 -11.01 23.83 -27.09
N PRO A 402 -12.18 23.70 -27.76
CA PRO A 402 -12.23 23.45 -29.19
C PRO A 402 -11.37 24.45 -29.99
N GLY A 403 -10.49 23.94 -30.85
CA GLY A 403 -9.56 24.76 -31.65
C GLY A 403 -8.40 25.40 -30.88
N GLY A 404 -8.22 25.07 -29.60
CA GLY A 404 -7.10 25.52 -28.78
C GLY A 404 -5.76 24.81 -29.12
N PRO A 405 -4.66 25.24 -28.49
CA PRO A 405 -3.35 24.61 -28.68
C PRO A 405 -3.31 23.19 -28.09
N ALA A 406 -2.48 22.33 -28.69
CA ALA A 406 -2.14 21.00 -28.18
C ALA A 406 -0.63 20.96 -27.81
N PRO A 407 -0.25 21.47 -26.63
CA PRO A 407 1.15 21.59 -26.24
C PRO A 407 1.81 20.22 -26.11
N ALA A 408 3.08 20.14 -26.52
CA ALA A 408 3.90 18.96 -26.25
C ALA A 408 4.29 18.94 -24.77
N LEU A 409 4.01 17.83 -24.09
CA LEU A 409 4.29 17.62 -22.67
C LEU A 409 4.88 16.22 -22.47
N HIS A 410 5.45 15.97 -21.30
CA HIS A 410 5.78 14.62 -20.87
C HIS A 410 4.54 13.96 -20.29
N LEU A 411 4.22 12.75 -20.75
CA LEU A 411 3.30 11.85 -20.07
C LEU A 411 4.10 10.95 -19.13
N LEU A 412 3.75 10.97 -17.85
CA LEU A 412 4.40 10.18 -16.81
C LEU A 412 3.41 9.16 -16.26
N TYR A 413 3.89 7.98 -15.91
CA TYR A 413 3.10 6.91 -15.29
C TYR A 413 3.75 6.45 -13.98
N LYS A 414 2.92 6.21 -12.97
CA LYS A 414 3.33 5.64 -11.69
C LYS A 414 2.31 4.61 -11.20
N PRO A 415 2.72 3.36 -10.89
CA PRO A 415 1.89 2.44 -10.11
C PRO A 415 1.76 2.94 -8.67
N PHE A 416 0.64 2.63 -8.01
CA PHE A 416 0.42 3.04 -6.62
C PHE A 416 1.47 2.46 -5.67
N GLY A 417 1.74 3.17 -4.57
CA GLY A 417 2.66 2.73 -3.54
C GLY A 417 4.14 2.87 -3.92
N ARG A 418 4.98 2.02 -3.32
CA ARG A 418 6.44 2.06 -3.51
C ARG A 418 6.84 1.35 -4.81
N VAL A 419 7.67 2.00 -5.62
CA VAL A 419 8.12 1.49 -6.93
C VAL A 419 9.60 1.14 -6.87
N TYR A 420 9.95 -0.11 -7.22
CA TYR A 420 11.33 -0.63 -7.12
C TYR A 420 12.02 -0.85 -8.47
N ALA A 421 11.24 -0.90 -9.55
CA ALA A 421 11.69 -1.11 -10.91
C ALA A 421 10.70 -0.47 -11.88
N PRO A 422 11.11 -0.15 -13.13
CA PRO A 422 10.20 0.31 -14.16
C PRO A 422 9.02 -0.67 -14.32
N PRO A 423 7.77 -0.21 -14.26
CA PRO A 423 6.62 -1.10 -14.41
C PRO A 423 6.49 -1.57 -15.86
N ALA A 424 5.88 -2.73 -16.06
CA ALA A 424 5.48 -3.16 -17.39
C ALA A 424 4.13 -2.53 -17.75
N LEU A 425 4.07 -1.78 -18.85
CA LEU A 425 2.85 -1.16 -19.35
C LEU A 425 2.60 -1.63 -20.78
N SER A 426 1.51 -2.37 -21.03
CA SER A 426 1.20 -2.81 -22.39
C SER A 426 0.60 -1.66 -23.21
N GLY A 427 0.79 -1.69 -24.53
CA GLY A 427 0.21 -0.69 -25.41
C GLY A 427 -1.33 -0.69 -25.33
N ALA A 428 -1.93 -1.87 -25.22
CA ALA A 428 -3.37 -2.02 -25.05
C ALA A 428 -3.90 -1.37 -23.76
N ALA A 429 -3.21 -1.58 -22.63
CA ALA A 429 -3.59 -0.96 -21.35
C ALA A 429 -3.44 0.57 -21.42
N LEU A 430 -2.31 1.06 -21.95
CA LEU A 430 -2.06 2.49 -22.11
C LEU A 430 -3.14 3.15 -22.98
N LEU A 431 -3.48 2.57 -24.13
CA LEU A 431 -4.54 3.09 -25.01
C LEU A 431 -5.90 3.11 -24.32
N ALA A 432 -6.23 2.07 -23.56
CA ALA A 432 -7.49 2.00 -22.82
C ALA A 432 -7.58 3.09 -21.73
N SER A 433 -6.48 3.36 -21.01
CA SER A 433 -6.40 4.45 -20.04
C SER A 433 -6.48 5.82 -20.73
N LEU A 434 -5.71 6.06 -21.79
CA LEU A 434 -5.68 7.34 -22.51
C LEU A 434 -7.01 7.68 -23.16
N ARG A 435 -7.70 6.68 -23.75
CA ARG A 435 -9.07 6.86 -24.26
C ARG A 435 -10.00 7.40 -23.18
N ARG A 436 -9.95 6.82 -21.97
CA ARG A 436 -10.77 7.26 -20.83
C ARG A 436 -10.38 8.65 -20.35
N ILE A 437 -9.09 8.94 -20.25
CA ILE A 437 -8.58 10.28 -19.91
C ILE A 437 -9.11 11.32 -20.89
N HIS A 438 -9.01 11.07 -22.20
CA HIS A 438 -9.54 11.98 -23.23
C HIS A 438 -11.06 12.21 -23.08
N ARG A 439 -11.83 11.14 -22.82
CA ARG A 439 -13.29 11.25 -22.65
C ARG A 439 -13.69 12.00 -21.39
N VAL A 440 -13.09 11.68 -20.25
CA VAL A 440 -13.53 12.17 -18.94
C VAL A 440 -12.84 13.47 -18.56
N VAL A 441 -11.51 13.52 -18.68
CA VAL A 441 -10.71 14.67 -18.25
C VAL A 441 -10.80 15.81 -19.25
N TYR A 442 -10.72 15.50 -20.53
CA TYR A 442 -10.73 16.49 -21.62
C TYR A 442 -12.11 16.68 -22.25
N ALA A 443 -13.15 15.98 -21.77
CA ALA A 443 -14.51 16.05 -22.29
C ALA A 443 -14.63 15.81 -23.82
N ILE A 444 -13.80 14.90 -24.36
CA ILE A 444 -13.81 14.55 -25.78
C ILE A 444 -14.65 13.29 -25.99
N ASP A 445 -15.87 13.45 -26.50
CA ASP A 445 -16.83 12.34 -26.66
C ASP A 445 -16.30 11.17 -27.50
N ARG A 446 -15.58 11.48 -28.59
CA ARG A 446 -15.02 10.51 -29.55
C ARG A 446 -13.52 10.75 -29.77
N PRO A 447 -12.64 10.27 -28.87
CA PRO A 447 -11.20 10.49 -28.99
C PRO A 447 -10.63 10.06 -30.35
N GLU A 448 -11.13 8.98 -30.95
CA GLU A 448 -10.71 8.47 -32.26
C GLU A 448 -10.93 9.49 -33.41
N GLY A 449 -11.85 10.43 -33.22
CA GLY A 449 -12.11 11.53 -34.14
C GLY A 449 -11.04 12.63 -34.10
N GLU A 450 -10.25 12.71 -33.04
CA GLU A 450 -9.23 13.74 -32.85
C GLU A 450 -7.88 13.35 -33.44
N ALA A 451 -7.25 14.29 -34.16
CA ALA A 451 -5.93 14.07 -34.74
C ALA A 451 -4.88 13.71 -33.67
N VAL A 452 -4.88 14.43 -32.54
CA VAL A 452 -3.95 14.22 -31.43
C VAL A 452 -4.02 12.78 -30.90
N TYR A 453 -5.23 12.24 -30.72
CA TYR A 453 -5.41 10.88 -30.24
C TYR A 453 -5.08 9.83 -31.32
N ARG A 454 -5.40 10.07 -32.59
CA ARG A 454 -5.01 9.15 -33.68
C ARG A 454 -3.49 9.04 -33.82
N ASP A 455 -2.77 10.15 -33.68
CA ASP A 455 -1.31 10.16 -33.74
C ASP A 455 -0.72 9.37 -32.57
N LEU A 456 -1.22 9.64 -31.36
CA LEU A 456 -0.88 8.89 -30.15
C LEU A 456 -1.18 7.39 -30.28
N ALA A 457 -2.33 7.04 -30.85
CA ALA A 457 -2.73 5.66 -31.07
C ALA A 457 -1.79 4.92 -32.02
N ARG A 458 -1.39 5.56 -33.13
CA ARG A 458 -0.41 5.00 -34.07
C ARG A 458 0.95 4.74 -33.43
N GLU A 459 1.37 5.57 -32.48
CA GLU A 459 2.63 5.38 -31.77
C GLU A 459 2.60 4.18 -30.81
N ILE A 460 1.43 3.84 -30.25
CA ILE A 460 1.29 2.83 -29.19
C ILE A 460 0.78 1.49 -29.73
N ASP A 461 -0.05 1.50 -30.77
CA ASP A 461 -0.73 0.31 -31.28
C ASP A 461 0.27 -0.80 -31.68
N GLY A 462 -0.10 -2.04 -31.39
CA GLY A 462 0.76 -3.21 -31.62
C GLY A 462 1.94 -3.36 -30.64
N ARG A 463 2.22 -2.41 -29.73
CA ARG A 463 3.29 -2.58 -28.74
C ARG A 463 2.88 -3.53 -27.61
N ALA A 464 3.58 -4.65 -27.50
CA ALA A 464 3.43 -5.56 -26.36
C ALA A 464 3.79 -4.90 -25.02
N VAL A 465 4.86 -4.10 -25.02
CA VAL A 465 5.31 -3.30 -23.86
C VAL A 465 5.73 -1.91 -24.37
N VAL A 466 5.25 -0.87 -23.70
CA VAL A 466 5.62 0.53 -23.94
C VAL A 466 6.88 0.85 -23.14
N PRO A 467 7.95 1.38 -23.76
CA PRO A 467 9.16 1.72 -23.04
C PRO A 467 8.92 2.85 -22.03
N LEU A 468 9.50 2.73 -20.84
CA LEU A 468 9.44 3.70 -19.76
C LEU A 468 10.84 4.19 -19.39
N ARG A 469 11.00 5.49 -19.07
CA ARG A 469 12.29 6.14 -18.79
C ARG A 469 12.37 6.82 -17.43
#